data_AF-A0A060WXF5-F1
#
_entry.id   AF-A0A060WXF5-F1
#
_cell.length_a   1.000
_cell.length_b   1.000
_cell.length_c   1.000
_cell.angle_alpha   90.00
_cell.angle_beta   90.00
_cell.angle_gamma   90.00
#
_symmetry.space_group_name_H-M   'P 1'
#
loop_
_entity.id
_entity.type
_entity.pdbx_description
1 polymer ?
#
loop_
_entity_poly.entity_id
_entity_poly.type
_entity_poly.pdbx_seq_one_letter_code
_entity_poly.pdbx_strand_id
1 'polypeptide(L)'
;MGNGSTELNVFFHVLTTQVRIPTPLNTSGVQVICMKGKAKYKASENAIVWKIKRMAGMKESQISAEIELLPTNDKKKWARPPISMNFEVPFAPSGLKVRYLKVFEPKLNYSDHDVIKWVRYIGRSGIYETRC
;
A
#
# COMPACT_ATOMS: atom_id res chain seq x y z
N MET A 1 8.21 29.22 -5.05
CA MET A 1 7.59 28.09 -5.75
C MET A 1 8.50 26.89 -5.54
N GLY A 2 8.12 25.97 -4.66
CA GLY A 2 8.93 24.79 -4.35
C GLY A 2 8.24 23.56 -4.91
N ASN A 3 8.81 22.97 -5.95
CA ASN A 3 8.39 21.67 -6.46
C ASN A 3 8.67 20.64 -5.36
N GLY A 4 7.62 20.13 -4.74
CA GLY A 4 7.73 19.04 -3.76
C GLY A 4 7.62 17.71 -4.49
N SER A 5 8.74 17.09 -4.83
CA SER A 5 8.77 15.65 -5.12
C SER A 5 8.69 14.89 -3.80
N THR A 6 7.75 13.97 -3.69
CA THR A 6 7.65 13.05 -2.55
C THR A 6 8.08 11.67 -3.03
N GLU A 7 9.16 11.17 -2.43
CA GLU A 7 9.72 9.86 -2.73
C GLU A 7 9.27 8.89 -1.63
N LEU A 8 8.61 7.80 -2.01
CA LEU A 8 8.07 6.78 -1.11
C LEU A 8 8.71 5.45 -1.43
N ASN A 9 9.61 5.00 -0.55
CA ASN A 9 10.29 3.73 -0.68
C ASN A 9 9.53 2.63 0.07
N VAL A 10 9.13 1.58 -0.65
CA VAL A 10 8.40 0.43 -0.11
C VAL A 10 9.15 -0.85 -0.45
N PHE A 11 9.62 -1.60 0.56
CA PHE A 11 10.49 -2.76 0.38
C PHE A 11 9.83 -4.09 0.82
N PHE A 12 8.80 -4.60 0.13
CA PHE A 12 8.23 -5.92 0.46
C PHE A 12 7.75 -6.70 -0.76
N HIS A 13 7.72 -8.04 -0.66
CA HIS A 13 7.03 -8.86 -1.66
C HIS A 13 5.52 -8.69 -1.45
N VAL A 14 4.96 -7.70 -2.14
CA VAL A 14 3.58 -7.27 -2.01
C VAL A 14 2.74 -7.91 -3.11
N LEU A 15 1.65 -8.56 -2.71
CA LEU A 15 0.69 -9.14 -3.62
C LEU A 15 -0.09 -8.06 -4.33
N THR A 16 -0.67 -7.09 -3.62
CA THR A 16 -1.32 -5.94 -4.23
C THR A 16 -1.02 -4.69 -3.42
N THR A 17 -0.61 -3.62 -4.10
CA THR A 17 -0.35 -2.31 -3.48
C THR A 17 -1.28 -1.26 -4.07
N GLN A 18 -1.84 -0.41 -3.21
CA GLN A 18 -2.50 0.82 -3.59
C GLN A 18 -1.90 1.96 -2.77
N VAL A 19 -1.34 2.96 -3.45
CA VAL A 19 -0.88 4.21 -2.83
C VAL A 19 -1.90 5.29 -3.15
N ARG A 20 -2.26 6.08 -2.13
CA ARG A 20 -3.18 7.21 -2.23
C ARG A 20 -2.45 8.48 -1.88
N ILE A 21 -2.24 9.33 -2.88
CA ILE A 21 -1.55 10.61 -2.74
C ILE A 21 -2.61 11.72 -2.77
N PRO A 22 -2.84 12.46 -1.68
CA PRO A 22 -3.83 13.53 -1.65
C PRO A 22 -3.41 14.70 -2.55
N THR A 23 -4.39 15.34 -3.18
CA THR A 23 -4.21 16.56 -3.97
C THR A 23 -4.92 17.73 -3.29
N PRO A 24 -4.49 18.98 -3.55
CA PRO A 24 -5.23 20.17 -3.11
C PRO A 24 -6.67 20.19 -3.62
N LEU A 25 -7.54 20.94 -2.93
CA LEU A 25 -8.94 21.11 -3.34
C LEU A 25 -9.09 21.98 -4.61
N ASN A 26 -8.11 22.85 -4.88
CA ASN A 26 -8.08 23.72 -6.04
C ASN A 26 -7.34 23.10 -7.24
N THR A 27 -7.26 21.77 -7.32
CA THR A 27 -6.62 21.08 -8.45
C THR A 27 -7.49 21.14 -9.71
N SER A 28 -6.98 21.70 -10.81
CA SER A 28 -7.62 21.72 -12.14
C SER A 28 -7.27 20.51 -12.99
N GLY A 29 -6.03 20.03 -12.88
CA GLY A 29 -5.47 19.00 -13.75
C GLY A 29 -4.36 18.22 -13.06
N VAL A 30 -4.17 16.97 -13.47
CA VAL A 30 -3.09 16.13 -12.96
C VAL A 30 -2.51 15.29 -14.09
N GLN A 31 -1.20 15.42 -14.30
CA GLN A 31 -0.42 14.55 -15.16
C GLN A 31 0.38 13.57 -14.30
N VAL A 32 0.37 12.29 -14.65
CA VAL A 32 1.08 11.25 -13.89
C VAL A 32 1.95 10.39 -14.80
N ILE A 33 3.15 10.09 -14.33
CA ILE A 33 4.10 9.19 -14.97
C ILE A 33 4.47 8.11 -13.97
N CYS A 34 4.24 6.84 -14.31
CA CYS A 34 4.65 5.71 -13.49
C CYS A 34 5.10 4.54 -14.38
N MET A 35 6.25 3.93 -14.04
CA MET A 35 6.79 2.78 -14.79
C MET A 35 6.15 1.44 -14.41
N LYS A 36 5.53 1.37 -13.23
CA LYS A 36 4.88 0.17 -12.70
C LYS A 36 3.46 0.48 -12.27
N GLY A 37 2.55 -0.45 -12.54
CA GLY A 37 1.15 -0.31 -12.15
C GLY A 37 0.39 0.69 -13.01
N LYS A 38 -0.70 1.22 -12.46
CA LYS A 38 -1.55 2.23 -13.11
C LYS A 38 -1.91 3.29 -12.08
N ALA A 39 -1.68 4.55 -12.42
CA ALA A 39 -2.07 5.70 -11.62
C ALA A 39 -3.25 6.43 -12.27
N LYS A 40 -4.19 6.90 -11.45
CA LYS A 40 -5.33 7.70 -11.90
C LYS A 40 -5.62 8.79 -10.88
N TYR A 41 -5.82 10.01 -11.36
CA TYR A 41 -6.41 11.07 -10.55
C TYR A 41 -7.91 10.83 -10.38
N LYS A 42 -8.40 10.97 -9.16
CA LYS A 42 -9.82 10.90 -8.79
C LYS A 42 -10.23 12.22 -8.16
N ALA A 43 -10.83 13.11 -8.96
CA ALA A 43 -11.25 14.43 -8.51
C ALA A 43 -12.25 14.39 -7.35
N SER A 44 -13.22 13.47 -7.37
CA SER A 44 -14.20 13.30 -6.28
C SER A 44 -13.58 12.93 -4.94
N GLU A 45 -12.38 12.36 -4.96
CA GLU A 45 -11.64 11.96 -3.78
C GLU A 45 -10.47 12.90 -3.46
N ASN A 46 -10.23 13.93 -4.28
CA ASN A 46 -9.05 14.81 -4.22
C ASN A 46 -7.74 14.02 -4.01
N ALA A 47 -7.53 12.98 -4.83
CA ALA A 47 -6.38 12.12 -4.69
C ALA A 47 -5.97 11.44 -5.99
N ILE A 48 -4.67 11.19 -6.12
CA ILE A 48 -4.09 10.26 -7.08
C ILE A 48 -4.09 8.88 -6.45
N VAL A 49 -4.67 7.91 -7.15
CA VAL A 49 -4.68 6.51 -6.74
C VAL A 49 -3.77 5.71 -7.66
N TRP A 50 -2.68 5.19 -7.11
CA TRP A 50 -1.70 4.38 -7.81
C TRP A 50 -1.81 2.92 -7.38
N LYS A 51 -2.10 2.03 -8.32
CA LYS A 51 -2.29 0.59 -8.06
C LYS A 51 -1.19 -0.23 -8.74
N ILE A 52 -0.51 -1.06 -7.96
CA ILE A 52 0.53 -1.99 -8.43
C ILE A 52 0.07 -3.41 -8.11
N LYS A 53 -0.05 -4.24 -9.15
CA LYS A 53 -0.65 -5.57 -9.04
C LYS A 53 0.22 -6.63 -8.39
N ARG A 54 1.55 -6.48 -8.41
CA ARG A 54 2.56 -7.33 -7.75
C ARG A 54 3.86 -6.53 -7.67
N MET A 55 4.52 -6.59 -6.53
CA MET A 55 5.84 -6.00 -6.33
C MET A 55 6.69 -7.03 -5.59
N ALA A 56 7.89 -7.33 -6.09
CA ALA A 56 8.79 -8.22 -5.37
C ALA A 56 9.45 -7.47 -4.20
N GLY A 57 9.88 -8.22 -3.17
CA GLY A 57 10.64 -7.64 -2.06
C GLY A 57 11.92 -6.97 -2.53
N MET A 58 12.36 -5.99 -1.75
CA MET A 58 13.59 -5.22 -2.02
C MET A 58 13.60 -4.53 -3.40
N LYS A 59 12.43 -4.25 -3.97
CA LYS A 59 12.31 -3.45 -5.20
C LYS A 59 11.73 -2.09 -4.88
N GLU A 60 12.21 -1.10 -5.61
CA GLU A 60 11.69 0.26 -5.56
C GLU A 60 10.77 0.51 -6.76
N SER A 61 9.81 1.41 -6.60
CA SER A 61 8.97 1.89 -7.68
C SER A 61 8.59 3.33 -7.39
N GLN A 62 8.66 4.16 -8.42
CA GLN A 62 8.38 5.58 -8.32
C GLN A 62 7.18 5.99 -9.17
N ILE A 63 6.50 7.04 -8.73
CA ILE A 63 5.51 7.79 -9.47
C ILE A 63 5.90 9.27 -9.45
N SER A 64 5.82 9.92 -10.61
CA SER A 64 5.95 11.37 -10.74
C SER A 64 4.60 11.95 -11.10
N ALA A 65 4.24 13.08 -10.48
CA ALA A 65 2.97 13.76 -10.75
C ALA A 65 3.17 15.26 -10.83
N GLU A 66 2.55 15.88 -11.83
CA GLU A 66 2.41 17.32 -11.98
C GLU A 66 0.96 17.69 -11.72
N ILE A 67 0.74 18.64 -10.80
CA ILE A 67 -0.60 19.05 -10.34
C ILE A 67 -0.79 20.51 -10.72
N GLU A 68 -1.72 20.75 -11.63
CA GLU A 68 -2.15 22.09 -12.00
C GLU A 68 -3.17 22.61 -10.97
N LEU A 69 -2.98 23.85 -10.54
CA LEU A 69 -3.79 24.50 -9.51
C LEU A 69 -4.51 25.70 -10.09
N LEU A 70 -5.80 25.83 -9.75
CA LEU A 70 -6.54 27.06 -9.93
C LEU A 70 -6.08 28.09 -8.89
N PRO A 71 -6.03 29.39 -9.27
CA PRO A 71 -5.87 30.47 -8.30
C PRO A 71 -6.93 30.35 -7.19
N THR A 72 -6.52 30.51 -5.94
CA THR A 72 -7.43 30.58 -4.81
C THR A 72 -7.22 31.90 -4.06
N ASN A 73 -8.32 32.48 -3.58
CA ASN A 73 -8.28 33.68 -2.73
C ASN A 73 -7.91 33.34 -1.28
N ASP A 74 -7.83 32.04 -0.94
CA ASP A 74 -7.43 31.59 0.39
C ASP A 74 -5.94 31.80 0.62
N LYS A 75 -5.60 32.65 1.61
CA LYS A 75 -4.23 32.80 2.10
C LYS A 75 -3.75 31.61 2.93
N LYS A 76 -4.62 30.63 3.21
CA LYS A 76 -4.29 29.44 3.99
C LYS A 76 -3.41 28.51 3.15
N LYS A 77 -2.18 28.30 3.60
CA LYS A 77 -1.30 27.28 3.03
C LYS A 77 -1.95 25.91 3.17
N TRP A 78 -1.93 25.13 2.10
CA TRP A 78 -2.45 23.77 2.11
C TRP A 78 -1.73 22.90 3.13
N ALA A 79 -2.47 22.38 4.12
CA ALA A 79 -1.98 21.39 5.07
C ALA A 79 -2.04 20.02 4.39
N ARG A 80 -0.89 19.57 3.89
CA ARG A 80 -0.74 18.31 3.14
C ARG A 80 -1.19 17.13 4.00
N PRO A 81 -2.29 16.44 3.66
CA PRO A 81 -2.65 15.21 4.35
C PRO A 81 -1.57 14.14 4.09
N PRO A 82 -1.43 13.13 4.97
CA PRO A 82 -0.48 12.07 4.73
C PRO A 82 -0.80 11.26 3.47
N ILE A 83 0.23 10.73 2.84
CA ILE A 83 0.10 9.71 1.80
C ILE A 83 -0.19 8.39 2.49
N SER A 84 -1.26 7.70 2.07
CA SER A 84 -1.65 6.42 2.65
C SER A 84 -1.42 5.26 1.70
N MET A 85 -1.18 4.08 2.28
CA MET A 85 -0.87 2.88 1.51
C MET A 85 -1.69 1.69 2.00
N ASN A 86 -2.33 1.00 1.05
CA ASN A 86 -2.99 -0.26 1.27
C ASN A 86 -2.20 -1.40 0.61
N PHE A 87 -1.93 -2.48 1.34
CA PHE A 87 -1.24 -3.63 0.78
C PHE A 87 -1.62 -4.96 1.41
N GLU A 88 -1.37 -6.05 0.68
CA GLU A 88 -1.44 -7.42 1.16
C GLU A 88 -0.11 -8.16 0.95
N VAL A 89 0.38 -8.86 1.99
CA VAL A 89 1.64 -9.60 1.99
C VAL A 89 1.46 -11.05 2.45
N PRO A 90 2.21 -12.02 1.88
CA PRO A 90 2.09 -13.44 2.21
C PRO A 90 2.92 -13.85 3.45
N PHE A 91 3.04 -12.96 4.44
CA PHE A 91 3.77 -13.20 5.69
C PHE A 91 3.11 -12.44 6.84
N ALA A 92 3.41 -12.83 8.09
CA ALA A 92 2.97 -12.11 9.27
C ALA A 92 3.89 -10.90 9.52
N PRO A 93 3.40 -9.64 9.48
CA PRO A 93 4.22 -8.47 9.74
C PRO A 93 4.82 -8.44 11.15
N SER A 94 4.17 -9.11 12.10
CA SER A 94 4.67 -9.30 13.48
C SER A 94 5.88 -10.25 13.58
N GLY A 95 6.25 -10.94 12.50
CA GLY A 95 7.27 -11.97 12.51
C GLY A 95 6.79 -13.32 13.07
N LEU A 96 5.51 -13.45 13.41
CA LEU A 96 4.93 -14.70 13.92
C LEU A 96 5.09 -15.84 12.91
N LYS A 97 5.57 -16.99 13.39
CA LYS A 97 5.72 -18.22 12.61
C LYS A 97 5.17 -19.40 13.39
N VAL A 98 4.15 -20.06 12.84
CA VAL A 98 3.67 -21.37 13.30
C VAL A 98 4.81 -22.37 13.13
N ARG A 99 5.23 -23.00 14.23
CA ARG A 99 6.31 -24.01 14.24
C ARG A 99 5.77 -25.43 14.23
N TYR A 100 4.69 -25.67 14.96
CA TYR A 100 4.06 -26.97 15.06
C TYR A 100 2.56 -26.79 15.30
N LEU A 101 1.79 -27.76 14.79
CA LEU A 101 0.38 -27.97 15.11
C LEU A 101 0.27 -29.46 15.43
N LYS A 102 0.15 -29.80 16.71
CA LYS A 102 0.08 -31.20 17.17
C LYS A 102 -1.38 -31.61 17.32
N VAL A 103 -1.73 -32.79 16.82
CA VAL A 103 -3.05 -33.41 16.88
C VAL A 103 -2.94 -34.69 17.69
N PHE A 104 -3.79 -34.82 18.71
CA PHE A 104 -3.85 -36.00 19.58
C PHE A 104 -5.27 -36.55 19.55
N GLU A 105 -5.44 -37.76 19.03
CA GLU A 105 -6.72 -38.48 19.01
C GLU A 105 -6.51 -39.90 19.57
N PRO A 106 -6.86 -40.17 20.84
CA PRO A 106 -6.59 -41.45 21.47
C PRO A 106 -7.60 -42.56 21.12
N LYS A 107 -8.75 -42.22 20.52
CA LYS A 107 -9.85 -43.18 20.29
C LYS A 107 -9.91 -43.73 18.88
N LEU A 108 -9.43 -42.97 17.88
CA LEU A 108 -9.49 -43.35 16.47
C LEU A 108 -8.11 -43.83 16.01
N ASN A 109 -8.08 -44.69 14.99
CA ASN A 109 -6.85 -45.26 14.45
C ASN A 109 -6.15 -44.30 13.46
N TYR A 110 -5.86 -43.07 13.90
CA TYR A 110 -4.97 -42.17 13.19
C TYR A 110 -4.13 -41.34 14.18
N SER A 111 -2.95 -40.95 13.74
CA SER A 111 -1.94 -40.25 14.52
C SER A 111 -1.69 -38.84 13.97
N ASP A 112 -0.87 -38.05 14.66
CA ASP A 112 -0.44 -36.72 14.21
C ASP A 112 0.19 -36.73 12.81
N HIS A 113 0.82 -37.85 12.43
CA HIS A 113 1.50 -38.04 11.14
C HIS A 113 0.53 -38.27 9.98
N ASP A 114 -0.68 -38.75 10.27
CA ASP A 114 -1.72 -39.02 9.27
C ASP A 114 -2.48 -37.74 8.88
N VAL A 115 -2.24 -36.63 9.60
CA VAL A 115 -2.93 -35.36 9.41
C VAL A 115 -2.19 -34.47 8.41
N ILE A 116 -2.88 -34.10 7.33
CA ILE A 116 -2.43 -33.05 6.41
C ILE A 116 -2.70 -31.67 7.04
N LYS A 117 -1.66 -30.84 7.14
CA LYS A 117 -1.71 -29.53 7.82
C LYS A 117 -1.38 -28.41 6.84
N TRP A 118 -2.20 -27.36 6.83
CA TRP A 118 -2.00 -26.18 5.99
C TRP A 118 -1.88 -24.91 6.83
N VAL A 119 -0.98 -24.01 6.43
CA VAL A 119 -0.86 -22.68 7.04
C VAL A 119 -0.76 -21.65 5.92
N ARG A 120 -1.50 -20.55 6.07
CA ARG A 120 -1.41 -19.38 5.19
C ARG A 120 -1.28 -18.12 6.03
N TYR A 121 -0.35 -17.25 5.65
CA TYR A 121 -0.25 -15.90 6.19
C TYR A 121 -0.84 -14.90 5.20
N ILE A 122 -1.66 -13.99 5.73
CA ILE A 122 -2.23 -12.87 4.98
C ILE A 122 -2.08 -11.63 5.85
N GLY A 123 -0.97 -10.92 5.67
CA GLY A 123 -0.76 -9.62 6.31
C GLY A 123 -1.45 -8.55 5.47
N ARG A 124 -2.27 -7.69 6.10
CA ARG A 124 -2.88 -6.53 5.47
C ARG A 124 -2.44 -5.26 6.17
N SER A 125 -2.28 -4.18 5.42
CA SER A 125 -2.06 -2.86 5.98
C SER A 125 -3.22 -2.46 6.90
N GLY A 126 -2.89 -1.91 8.06
CA GLY A 126 -3.81 -1.09 8.85
C GLY A 126 -3.73 0.37 8.39
N ILE A 127 -3.64 1.30 9.34
CA ILE A 127 -3.29 2.69 9.05
C ILE A 127 -1.79 2.74 8.72
N TYR A 128 -1.46 2.91 7.44
CA TYR A 128 -0.08 3.04 6.97
C TYR A 128 0.07 4.36 6.22
N GLU A 129 0.63 5.36 6.91
CA GLU A 129 0.63 6.75 6.49
C GLU A 129 2.03 7.37 6.60
N THR A 130 2.39 8.17 5.61
CA THR A 130 3.63 8.94 5.59
C THR A 130 3.32 10.42 5.38
N ARG A 131 3.91 11.29 6.20
CA ARG A 131 3.74 12.75 6.11
C ARG A 131 4.79 13.37 5.17
N CYS A 132 4.43 14.47 4.52
CA CYS A 132 5.21 15.17 3.49
C CYS A 132 5.18 16.70 3.64
#